data_AF-A0A7K0J3E1-F1
#
_entry.id   AF-A0A7K0J3E1-F1
#
_cell.length_a   1.000
_cell.length_b   1.000
_cell.length_c   1.000
_cell.angle_alpha   90.00
_cell.angle_beta   90.00
_cell.angle_gamma   90.00
#
_symmetry.space_group_name_H-M   'P 1'
#
loop_
_entity.id
_entity.type
_entity.pdbx_description
1 polymer ?
#
loop_
_entity_poly.entity_id
_entity_poly.type
_entity_poly.pdbx_seq_one_letter_code
_entity_poly.pdbx_strand_id
1 'polypeptide(L)'
;MGINQIEKNPTYIALVGGIATITGINNVSRLLGVWDGHGMYLVAFIAFIIFGMALAHFVAGPQKKISLIVCAYTGIVVGVITDVSLDFFLRHYDRNLFPFEIVMWWIFAPIPLLVGMLIVQQQTNTKIAIKETKKDT
;
A
#
# COMPACT_ATOMS: atom_id res chain seq x y z
N MET A 1 1.61 26.25 -1.64
CA MET A 1 1.49 26.05 -0.18
C MET A 1 1.01 24.64 0.23
N GLY A 2 0.71 23.71 -0.71
CA GLY A 2 0.09 22.41 -0.39
C GLY A 2 1.02 21.18 -0.26
N ILE A 3 2.27 21.24 -0.74
CA ILE A 3 3.17 20.05 -0.75
C ILE A 3 3.84 19.85 0.62
N ASN A 4 4.19 20.95 1.32
CA ASN A 4 4.89 20.91 2.60
C ASN A 4 4.04 20.44 3.81
N GLN A 5 2.72 20.27 3.65
CA GLN A 5 1.87 19.71 4.72
C GLN A 5 1.66 18.20 4.61
N ILE A 6 1.76 17.63 3.40
CA ILE A 6 1.60 16.18 3.18
C ILE A 6 2.78 15.43 3.81
N GLU A 7 4.00 15.94 3.68
CA GLU A 7 5.19 15.40 4.36
C GLU A 7 5.09 15.43 5.89
N LYS A 8 4.21 16.28 6.46
CA LYS A 8 4.06 16.42 7.92
C LYS A 8 3.10 15.41 8.54
N ASN A 9 2.29 14.69 7.74
CA ASN A 9 1.28 13.79 8.29
C ASN A 9 1.37 12.37 7.68
N PRO A 10 2.26 11.51 8.18
CA PRO A 10 2.53 10.21 7.58
C PRO A 10 1.33 9.26 7.67
N THR A 11 0.41 9.45 8.63
CA THR A 11 -0.84 8.68 8.71
C THR A 11 -1.83 9.04 7.61
N TYR A 12 -1.88 10.31 7.19
CA TYR A 12 -2.67 10.71 6.02
C TYR A 12 -2.11 10.07 4.73
N ILE A 13 -0.79 10.05 4.58
CA ILE A 13 -0.13 9.36 3.46
C ILE A 13 -0.47 7.86 3.46
N ALA A 14 -0.46 7.21 4.62
CA ALA A 14 -0.83 5.81 4.74
C ALA A 14 -2.30 5.57 4.36
N LEU A 15 -3.22 6.43 4.81
CA LEU A 15 -4.63 6.34 4.46
C LEU A 15 -4.85 6.48 2.95
N VAL A 16 -4.34 7.57 2.36
CA VAL A 16 -4.48 7.85 0.93
C VAL A 16 -3.77 6.79 0.08
N GLY A 17 -2.60 6.34 0.53
CA GLY A 17 -1.86 5.26 -0.13
C GLY A 17 -2.63 3.95 -0.12
N GLY A 18 -3.34 3.61 0.96
CA GLY A 18 -4.20 2.42 1.00
C GLY A 18 -5.36 2.51 0.01
N ILE A 19 -6.02 3.68 -0.06
CA ILE A 19 -7.11 3.94 -1.02
C ILE A 19 -6.59 3.81 -2.46
N ALA A 20 -5.53 4.56 -2.77
CA ALA A 20 -4.93 4.60 -4.10
C ALA A 20 -4.40 3.23 -4.54
N THR A 21 -3.88 2.42 -3.60
CA THR A 21 -3.40 1.07 -3.90
C THR A 21 -4.54 0.18 -4.40
N ILE A 22 -5.68 0.13 -3.69
CA ILE A 22 -6.81 -0.71 -4.09
C ILE A 22 -7.41 -0.26 -5.42
N THR A 23 -7.71 1.04 -5.55
CA THR A 23 -8.23 1.57 -6.82
C THR A 23 -7.22 1.35 -7.94
N GLY A 24 -5.93 1.52 -7.67
CA GLY A 24 -4.84 1.29 -8.62
C GLY A 24 -4.78 -0.15 -9.12
N ILE A 25 -4.85 -1.14 -8.22
CA ILE A 25 -4.81 -2.56 -8.56
C ILE A 25 -5.87 -2.90 -9.60
N ASN A 26 -7.13 -2.55 -9.32
CA ASN A 26 -8.24 -2.92 -10.21
C ASN A 26 -8.17 -2.21 -11.57
N ASN A 27 -7.73 -0.95 -11.60
CA ASN A 27 -7.55 -0.22 -12.87
C ASN A 27 -6.35 -0.73 -13.68
N VAL A 28 -5.23 -1.04 -13.02
CA VAL A 28 -4.04 -1.60 -13.69
C VAL A 28 -4.33 -3.01 -14.20
N SER A 29 -4.98 -3.86 -13.41
CA SER A 29 -5.40 -5.19 -13.84
C SER A 29 -6.27 -5.12 -15.11
N ARG A 30 -7.27 -4.23 -15.15
CA ARG A 30 -8.10 -4.01 -16.35
C ARG A 30 -7.29 -3.54 -17.55
N LEU A 31 -6.37 -2.59 -17.36
CA LEU A 31 -5.52 -2.08 -18.43
C LEU A 31 -4.63 -3.18 -19.02
N LEU A 32 -4.17 -4.12 -18.19
CA LEU A 32 -3.39 -5.27 -18.60
C LEU A 32 -4.24 -6.42 -19.17
N GLY A 33 -5.56 -6.25 -19.28
CA GLY A 33 -6.47 -7.31 -19.72
C GLY A 33 -6.62 -8.45 -18.72
N VAL A 34 -6.27 -8.23 -17.46
CA VAL A 34 -6.37 -9.20 -16.36
C VAL A 34 -7.66 -8.92 -15.62
N TRP A 35 -8.65 -9.79 -15.80
CA TRP A 35 -10.00 -9.59 -15.27
C TRP A 35 -10.27 -10.40 -14.00
N ASP A 36 -9.57 -11.52 -13.81
CA ASP A 36 -9.74 -12.41 -12.67
C ASP A 36 -8.54 -13.34 -12.45
N GLY A 37 -8.59 -14.11 -11.37
CA GLY A 37 -7.63 -15.17 -11.07
C GLY A 37 -6.25 -14.69 -10.64
N HIS A 38 -5.24 -15.53 -10.90
CA HIS A 38 -3.87 -15.37 -10.37
C HIS A 38 -3.18 -14.07 -10.81
N GLY A 39 -3.51 -13.55 -11.99
CA GLY A 39 -2.90 -12.32 -12.51
C GLY A 39 -3.24 -11.09 -11.66
N MET A 40 -4.49 -10.99 -11.17
CA MET A 40 -4.91 -9.88 -10.32
C MET A 40 -4.16 -9.89 -8.99
N TYR A 41 -3.95 -11.07 -8.40
CA TYR A 41 -3.17 -11.21 -7.17
C TYR A 41 -1.70 -10.88 -7.37
N LEU A 42 -1.11 -11.15 -8.54
CA LEU A 42 0.26 -10.72 -8.84
C LEU A 42 0.37 -9.19 -8.91
N VAL A 43 -0.55 -8.52 -9.61
CA VAL A 43 -0.60 -7.05 -9.67
C VAL A 43 -0.77 -6.47 -8.27
N ALA A 44 -1.68 -7.04 -7.47
CA ALA A 44 -1.86 -6.65 -6.08
C ALA A 44 -0.60 -6.85 -5.23
N PHE A 45 0.08 -7.99 -5.39
CA PHE A 45 1.30 -8.29 -4.65
C PHE A 45 2.38 -7.24 -4.90
N ILE A 46 2.59 -6.88 -6.17
CA ILE A 46 3.55 -5.84 -6.57
C ILE A 46 3.13 -4.47 -6.03
N ALA A 47 1.86 -4.10 -6.15
CA ALA A 47 1.34 -2.82 -5.67
C ALA A 47 1.51 -2.67 -4.15
N PHE A 48 1.20 -3.71 -3.37
CA PHE A 48 1.40 -3.71 -1.92
C PHE A 48 2.88 -3.70 -1.51
N ILE A 49 3.78 -4.30 -2.28
CA ILE A 49 5.24 -4.16 -2.05
C ILE A 49 5.65 -2.69 -2.22
N ILE A 50 5.26 -2.05 -3.32
CA ILE A 50 5.59 -0.65 -3.59
C ILE A 50 5.04 0.25 -2.49
N PHE A 51 3.79 0.01 -2.07
CA PHE A 51 3.19 0.75 -0.98
C PHE A 51 3.90 0.51 0.36
N GLY A 52 4.27 -0.73 0.68
CA GLY A 52 5.06 -1.07 1.86
C GLY A 52 6.44 -0.39 1.89
N MET A 53 7.12 -0.33 0.73
CA MET A 53 8.37 0.43 0.59
C MET A 53 8.15 1.92 0.88
N ALA A 54 7.09 2.51 0.31
CA ALA A 54 6.75 3.91 0.56
C ALA A 54 6.49 4.18 2.05
N LEU A 55 5.73 3.31 2.72
CA LEU A 55 5.45 3.44 4.15
C LEU A 55 6.70 3.37 5.02
N ALA A 56 7.69 2.55 4.65
CA ALA A 56 8.90 2.38 5.45
C ALA A 56 9.71 3.67 5.61
N HIS A 57 9.64 4.60 4.65
CA HIS A 57 10.30 5.91 4.76
C HIS A 57 9.74 6.79 5.87
N PHE A 58 8.52 6.51 6.33
CA PHE A 58 7.83 7.30 7.36
C PHE A 58 7.85 6.65 8.75
N VAL A 59 8.41 5.45 8.89
CA VAL A 59 8.47 4.72 10.16
C VAL A 59 9.70 5.16 10.95
N ALA A 60 9.50 6.05 11.94
CA ALA A 60 10.56 6.50 12.85
C ALA A 60 10.47 5.86 14.26
N GLY A 61 9.73 4.76 14.44
CA GLY A 61 9.59 4.06 15.72
C GLY A 61 8.38 3.13 15.79
N PRO A 62 8.28 2.27 16.82
CA PRO A 62 7.25 1.22 16.91
C PRO A 62 5.81 1.76 17.02
N GLN A 63 5.59 2.85 17.78
CA GLN A 63 4.26 3.47 17.89
C GLN A 63 3.78 4.06 16.55
N LYS A 64 4.67 4.73 15.82
CA LYS A 64 4.37 5.26 14.48
C LYS A 64 4.11 4.13 13.49
N LYS A 65 4.83 3.00 13.60
CA LYS A 65 4.61 1.81 12.77
C LYS A 65 3.19 1.28 12.90
N ILE A 66 2.67 1.14 14.12
CA ILE A 66 1.31 0.65 14.37
C ILE A 66 0.28 1.63 13.77
N SER A 67 0.42 2.92 14.06
CA SER A 67 -0.51 3.93 13.55
C SER A 67 -0.55 3.97 12.02
N LEU A 68 0.61 3.85 11.35
CA LEU A 68 0.69 3.78 9.89
C LEU A 68 0.03 2.54 9.31
N ILE A 69 0.24 1.38 9.93
CA ILE A 69 -0.40 0.13 9.51
C ILE A 69 -1.92 0.25 9.67
N VAL A 70 -2.40 0.73 10.82
CA VAL A 70 -3.85 0.93 11.04
C VAL A 70 -4.44 1.85 9.97
N CYS A 71 -3.83 3.00 9.71
CA CYS A 71 -4.29 3.93 8.68
C CYS A 71 -4.24 3.32 7.27
N ALA A 72 -3.22 2.52 6.94
CA ALA A 72 -3.13 1.83 5.67
C ALA A 72 -4.27 0.82 5.49
N TYR A 73 -4.62 0.05 6.53
CA TYR A 73 -5.73 -0.90 6.50
C TYR A 73 -7.09 -0.20 6.42
N THR A 74 -7.27 0.91 7.15
CA THR A 74 -8.45 1.77 6.97
C THR A 74 -8.53 2.27 5.53
N GLY A 75 -7.39 2.67 4.95
CA GLY A 75 -7.30 3.10 3.56
C GLY A 75 -7.71 2.01 2.58
N ILE A 76 -7.34 0.74 2.83
CA ILE A 76 -7.77 -0.41 2.02
C ILE A 76 -9.29 -0.54 2.05
N VAL A 77 -9.93 -0.49 3.22
CA VAL A 77 -11.40 -0.57 3.34
C VAL A 77 -12.08 0.55 2.54
N VAL A 78 -11.63 1.79 2.74
CA VAL A 78 -12.16 2.97 2.03
C VAL A 78 -11.89 2.85 0.53
N GLY A 79 -10.74 2.30 0.13
CA GLY A 79 -10.37 2.04 -1.25
C GLY A 79 -11.31 1.06 -1.94
N VAL A 80 -11.64 -0.06 -1.27
CA VAL A 80 -12.61 -1.03 -1.80
C VAL A 80 -13.98 -0.38 -1.97
N ILE A 81 -14.46 0.35 -0.96
CA ILE A 81 -15.75 1.05 -1.03
C ILE A 81 -15.75 2.08 -2.17
N THR A 82 -14.67 2.84 -2.30
CA THR A 82 -14.51 3.85 -3.36
C THR A 82 -14.54 3.19 -4.73
N ASP A 83 -13.79 2.12 -4.92
CA ASP A 83 -13.66 1.44 -6.20
C ASP A 83 -14.96 0.70 -6.60
N VAL A 84 -15.65 0.07 -5.65
CA VAL A 84 -17.00 -0.49 -5.85
C VAL A 84 -17.99 0.61 -6.22
N SER A 85 -17.93 1.77 -5.57
CA SER A 85 -18.79 2.91 -5.89
C SER A 85 -18.50 3.43 -7.31
N LEU A 86 -17.23 3.57 -7.69
CA LEU A 86 -16.84 3.99 -9.04
C LEU A 86 -17.34 3.00 -10.09
N ASP A 87 -17.20 1.70 -9.82
CA ASP A 87 -17.67 0.67 -10.75
C ASP A 87 -19.19 0.65 -10.89
N PHE A 88 -19.93 0.80 -9.79
CA PHE A 88 -21.40 0.82 -9.80
C PHE A 88 -21.94 2.06 -10.52
N PHE A 89 -21.46 3.25 -10.15
CA PHE A 89 -22.00 4.52 -10.64
C PHE A 89 -21.48 4.93 -12.02
N LEU A 90 -20.21 4.66 -12.34
CA LEU A 90 -19.58 5.18 -13.57
C LEU A 90 -19.42 4.12 -14.66
N ARG A 91 -19.24 2.85 -14.29
CA ARG A 91 -18.86 1.79 -15.23
C ARG A 91 -19.91 0.70 -15.42
N HIS A 92 -20.93 0.69 -14.55
CA HIS A 92 -21.99 -0.32 -14.52
C HIS A 92 -21.44 -1.75 -14.48
N TYR A 93 -20.32 -1.95 -13.81
CA TYR A 93 -19.78 -3.29 -13.54
C TYR A 93 -20.40 -3.83 -12.25
N ASP A 94 -20.93 -5.05 -12.34
CA ASP A 94 -21.49 -5.74 -11.18
C ASP A 94 -20.37 -6.31 -10.29
N ARG A 95 -20.43 -6.01 -8.99
CA ARG A 95 -19.38 -6.33 -8.00
C ARG A 95 -19.90 -7.42 -7.06
N ASN A 96 -19.85 -8.66 -7.53
CA ASN A 96 -20.44 -9.81 -6.83
C ASN A 96 -19.70 -10.19 -5.54
N LEU A 97 -18.48 -9.69 -5.35
CA LEU A 97 -17.61 -10.02 -4.20
C LEU A 97 -17.70 -9.00 -3.06
N PHE A 98 -18.41 -7.89 -3.21
CA PHE A 98 -18.62 -6.97 -2.10
C PHE A 98 -19.65 -7.55 -1.11
N PRO A 99 -19.43 -7.54 0.22
CA PRO A 99 -18.31 -6.91 0.95
C PRO A 99 -17.12 -7.84 1.24
N PHE A 100 -17.17 -9.12 0.85
CA PHE A 100 -16.12 -10.11 1.11
C PHE A 100 -14.74 -9.71 0.55
N GLU A 101 -14.71 -8.90 -0.50
CA GLU A 101 -13.49 -8.33 -1.07
C GLU A 101 -12.63 -7.60 -0.02
N ILE A 102 -13.24 -6.93 0.95
CA ILE A 102 -12.53 -6.25 2.04
C ILE A 102 -11.70 -7.27 2.85
N VAL A 103 -12.32 -8.41 3.19
CA VAL A 103 -11.69 -9.47 3.97
C VAL A 103 -10.57 -10.12 3.17
N MET A 104 -10.76 -10.36 1.87
CA MET A 104 -9.71 -10.89 1.00
C MET A 104 -8.48 -9.99 0.97
N TRP A 105 -8.68 -8.68 0.81
CA TRP A 105 -7.55 -7.73 0.81
C TRP A 105 -6.88 -7.63 2.17
N TRP A 106 -7.60 -7.77 3.28
CA TRP A 106 -7.01 -7.82 4.62
C TRP A 106 -6.15 -9.06 4.86
N ILE A 107 -6.54 -10.21 4.30
CA ILE A 107 -5.74 -11.44 4.40
C ILE A 107 -4.51 -11.34 3.48
N PHE A 108 -4.68 -10.78 2.28
CA PHE A 108 -3.63 -10.77 1.27
C PHE A 108 -2.58 -9.66 1.47
N ALA A 109 -2.99 -8.44 1.82
CA ALA A 109 -2.10 -7.28 1.94
C ALA A 109 -0.94 -7.40 2.96
N PRO A 110 -1.07 -8.05 4.14
CA PRO A 110 -0.02 -7.99 5.16
C PRO A 110 1.34 -8.50 4.68
N ILE A 111 1.36 -9.62 3.96
CA ILE A 111 2.61 -10.24 3.51
C ILE A 111 3.39 -9.32 2.55
N PRO A 112 2.85 -8.92 1.38
CA PRO A 112 3.58 -8.05 0.45
C PRO A 112 3.91 -6.69 1.06
N LEU A 113 3.02 -6.12 1.90
CA LEU A 113 3.28 -4.83 2.55
C LEU A 113 4.47 -4.93 3.51
N LEU A 114 4.55 -5.99 4.33
CA LEU A 114 5.69 -6.22 5.21
C LEU A 114 6.97 -6.50 4.42
N VAL A 115 6.90 -7.26 3.33
CA VAL A 115 8.05 -7.49 2.43
C VAL A 115 8.59 -6.16 1.89
N GLY A 116 7.72 -5.30 1.37
CA GLY A 116 8.10 -3.96 0.91
C GLY A 116 8.79 -3.13 2.00
N MET A 117 8.26 -3.17 3.22
CA MET A 117 8.87 -2.45 4.34
C MET A 117 10.26 -2.99 4.71
N LEU A 118 10.43 -4.32 4.71
CA LEU A 118 11.69 -4.97 5.04
C LEU A 118 12.79 -4.66 4.04
N ILE A 119 12.47 -4.57 2.74
CA ILE A 119 13.43 -4.20 1.70
C ILE A 119 14.08 -2.85 2.01
N VAL A 120 13.28 -1.83 2.34
CA VAL A 120 13.80 -0.48 2.65
C VAL A 120 14.58 -0.45 3.96
N GLN A 121 14.13 -1.20 4.97
CA GLN A 121 14.84 -1.29 6.25
C GLN A 121 16.23 -1.93 6.09
N GLN A 122 16.33 -3.02 5.32
CA GLN A 122 17.61 -3.65 5.02
C GLN A 122 18.55 -2.69 4.29
N GLN A 123 18.07 -2.00 3.25
CA GLN A 123 18.87 -1.01 2.52
C GLN A 123 19.38 0.13 3.42
N THR A 124 18.55 0.58 4.37
CA THR A 124 18.92 1.64 5.32
C THR A 124 20.01 1.16 6.27
N ASN A 125 19.87 -0.05 6.83
CA ASN A 125 20.85 -0.64 7.74
C ASN A 125 22.20 -0.86 7.05
N THR A 126 22.20 -1.38 5.82
CA THR A 126 23.43 -1.57 5.03
C THR A 126 24.16 -0.24 4.78
N LYS A 127 23.42 0.84 4.46
CA LYS A 127 24.03 2.18 4.24
C LYS A 127 24.67 2.75 5.52
N ILE A 128 24.09 2.49 6.69
CA ILE A 128 24.65 2.93 7.97
C ILE A 128 25.95 2.19 8.26
N ALA A 129 25.95 0.85 8.13
CA ALA A 129 27.14 0.03 8.36
C ALA A 129 28.33 0.45 7.46
N ILE A 130 28.08 0.74 6.17
CA ILE A 130 29.13 1.21 5.24
C ILE A 130 29.69 2.59 5.64
N LYS A 131 28.88 3.47 6.23
CA LYS A 131 29.34 4.78 6.68
C LYS A 131 30.23 4.68 7.92
N GLU A 132 29.91 3.76 8.82
CA GLU A 132 30.70 3.52 10.04
C GLU A 132 32.09 2.97 9.68
N THR A 133 32.18 1.96 8.80
CA THR A 133 33.47 1.37 8.40
C THR A 133 34.40 2.36 7.69
N LYS A 134 33.87 3.34 6.94
CA LYS A 134 34.65 4.40 6.28
C LYS A 134 35.10 5.51 7.23
N LYS A 135 34.50 5.65 8.41
CA LYS A 135 34.90 6.66 9.39
C LYS A 135 36.15 6.23 10.17
N ASP A 136 36.40 4.93 10.23
CA ASP A 136 37.50 4.31 10.95
C ASP A 136 38.75 4.08 10.06
N THR A 137 38.72 4.50 8.80
CA THR A 137 39.85 4.45 7.83
C THR A 137 40.29 5.84 7.43
#